data_AF-A0A7S4W9B7-F1
#
_entry.id   AF-A0A7S4W9B7-F1
#
_cell.length_a   1.000
_cell.length_b   1.000
_cell.length_c   1.000
_cell.angle_alpha   90.00
_cell.angle_beta   90.00
_cell.angle_gamma   90.00
#
_symmetry.space_group_name_H-M   'P 1'
#
loop_
_entity.id
_entity.type
_entity.pdbx_description
1 polymer ?
#
loop_
_entity_poly.entity_id
_entity_poly.type
_entity_poly.pdbx_seq_one_letter_code
_entity_poly.pdbx_strand_id
1 'polypeptide(L)'
;MDTTASPDMVRSKMDEKHLYSNMVGWIQKRIMITGYCSSLWKEEHSITAIEFLSEPSTTSLFASVNRVSNELIVCKNKPPLPSAGVKDVAFFVRYEGCSITLSNISAVVQFGTFAIKQTAASVFKIMEKVFYPHIF
;
A
#
# COMPACT_ATOMS: atom_id res chain seq x y z
N MET A 1 32.29 -26.07 -15.07
CA MET A 1 31.36 -25.37 -16.00
C MET A 1 30.86 -24.16 -15.23
N ASP A 2 31.69 -23.12 -15.19
CA ASP A 2 31.36 -21.87 -14.49
C ASP A 2 30.59 -20.97 -15.44
N THR A 3 29.29 -20.80 -15.17
CA THR A 3 28.45 -19.81 -15.82
C THR A 3 28.85 -18.43 -15.28
N THR A 4 29.77 -17.78 -15.99
CA THR A 4 30.07 -16.35 -15.81
C THR A 4 28.81 -15.54 -16.06
N ALA A 5 28.10 -15.20 -14.98
CA ALA A 5 27.02 -14.23 -15.02
C ALA A 5 27.58 -12.89 -15.51
N SER A 6 27.07 -12.41 -16.65
CA SER A 6 27.49 -11.18 -17.28
C SER A 6 27.30 -9.97 -16.34
N PRO A 7 28.32 -9.11 -16.13
CA PRO A 7 28.27 -8.01 -15.16
C PRO A 7 27.15 -6.99 -15.44
N ASP A 8 26.67 -6.87 -16.68
CA ASP A 8 25.54 -6.01 -17.04
C ASP A 8 24.19 -6.50 -16.48
N MET A 9 24.00 -7.81 -16.31
CA MET A 9 22.78 -8.36 -15.70
C MET A 9 22.72 -8.16 -14.19
N VAL A 10 23.88 -8.16 -13.53
CA VAL A 10 23.97 -7.94 -12.08
C VAL A 10 23.65 -6.48 -11.74
N ARG A 11 24.13 -5.55 -12.58
CA ARG A 11 23.89 -4.11 -12.42
C ARG A 11 22.40 -3.75 -12.54
N SER A 12 21.73 -4.27 -13.58
CA SER A 12 20.30 -4.07 -13.83
C SER A 12 19.39 -4.57 -12.68
N LYS A 13 19.67 -5.75 -12.11
CA LYS A 13 18.93 -6.26 -10.95
C LYS A 13 19.14 -5.44 -9.68
N MET A 14 20.30 -4.81 -9.54
CA MET A 14 20.67 -4.01 -8.37
C MET A 14 19.95 -2.65 -8.38
N ASP A 15 19.82 -2.05 -9.56
CA ASP A 15 19.07 -0.82 -9.78
C ASP A 15 17.56 -1.00 -9.53
N GLU A 16 16.98 -2.11 -9.99
CA GLU A 16 15.57 -2.43 -9.80
C GLU A 16 15.22 -2.61 -8.31
N LYS A 17 16.05 -3.35 -7.56
CA LYS A 17 15.87 -3.55 -6.12
C LYS A 17 15.94 -2.23 -5.34
N HIS A 18 16.85 -1.33 -5.72
CA HIS A 18 16.99 -0.02 -5.08
C HIS A 18 15.80 0.89 -5.40
N LEU A 19 15.25 0.80 -6.62
CA LEU A 19 14.09 1.56 -7.06
C LEU A 19 12.83 1.16 -6.28
N TYR A 20 12.58 -0.14 -6.11
CA TYR A 20 11.47 -0.62 -5.28
C TYR A 20 11.64 -0.25 -3.80
N SER A 21 12.86 -0.29 -3.27
CA SER A 21 13.14 0.14 -1.89
C SER A 21 12.67 1.58 -1.62
N ASN A 22 12.95 2.50 -2.55
CA ASN A 22 12.50 3.89 -2.43
C ASN A 22 10.97 4.04 -2.48
N MET A 23 10.31 3.28 -3.36
CA MET A 23 8.85 3.31 -3.48
C MET A 23 8.15 2.67 -2.27
N VAL A 24 8.70 1.59 -1.72
CA VAL A 24 8.22 0.99 -0.47
C VAL A 24 8.38 1.98 0.68
N GLY A 25 9.52 2.68 0.76
CA GLY A 25 9.72 3.76 1.74
C GLY A 25 8.71 4.90 1.60
N TRP A 26 8.27 5.21 0.37
CA TRP A 26 7.20 6.19 0.12
C TRP A 26 5.85 5.75 0.70
N ILE A 27 5.52 4.46 0.59
CA ILE A 27 4.31 3.85 1.16
C ILE A 27 4.39 3.89 2.69
N GLN A 28 5.49 3.41 3.29
CA GLN A 28 5.68 3.36 4.74
C GLN A 28 5.47 4.72 5.41
N LYS A 29 6.03 5.78 4.83
CA LYS A 29 5.90 7.16 5.34
C LYS A 29 4.46 7.70 5.32
N ARG A 30 3.56 7.08 4.56
CA ARG A 30 2.15 7.49 4.43
C ARG A 30 1.18 6.63 5.22
N ILE A 31 1.67 5.59 5.89
CA ILE A 31 0.86 4.80 6.81
C ILE A 31 0.70 5.61 8.10
N MET A 32 -0.41 6.35 8.17
CA MET A 32 -0.75 7.22 9.29
C MET A 32 -1.92 6.63 10.09
N ILE A 33 -1.74 5.40 10.60
CA ILE A 33 -2.74 4.69 11.40
C ILE A 33 -2.29 4.56 12.84
N THR A 34 -3.25 4.56 13.76
CA THR A 34 -2.96 4.50 15.18
C THR A 34 -2.33 3.16 15.57
N GLY A 35 -1.16 3.23 16.21
CA GLY A 35 -0.40 2.05 16.66
C GLY A 35 0.62 1.54 15.64
N TYR A 36 0.71 2.17 14.46
CA TYR A 36 1.81 1.87 13.53
C TYR A 36 3.13 2.46 14.00
N CYS A 37 4.18 1.65 13.94
CA CYS A 37 5.57 2.03 14.09
C CYS A 37 6.36 1.38 12.96
N SER A 38 7.40 2.04 12.44
CA SER A 38 8.25 1.50 11.38
C SER A 38 8.90 0.17 11.76
N SER A 39 9.10 -0.09 13.07
CA SER A 39 9.61 -1.36 13.60
C SER A 39 8.66 -2.55 13.41
N LEU A 40 7.37 -2.31 13.15
CA LEU A 40 6.40 -3.38 12.83
C LEU A 40 6.48 -3.81 11.36
N TRP A 41 7.22 -3.06 10.53
CA TRP A 41 7.44 -3.43 9.14
C TRP A 41 8.43 -4.59 9.06
N LYS A 42 8.08 -5.59 8.26
CA LYS A 42 8.81 -6.84 8.12
C LYS A 42 8.98 -7.14 6.63
N GLU A 43 9.78 -8.14 6.31
CA GLU A 43 10.07 -8.50 4.92
C GLU A 43 8.81 -8.91 4.16
N GLU A 44 7.89 -9.65 4.80
CA GLU A 44 6.62 -10.03 4.17
C GLU A 44 5.79 -8.82 3.71
N HIS A 45 5.83 -7.71 4.46
CA HIS A 45 5.11 -6.48 4.13
C HIS A 45 5.73 -5.78 2.92
N SER A 46 7.05 -5.82 2.80
CA SER A 46 7.76 -5.31 1.62
C SER A 46 7.38 -6.11 0.38
N ILE A 47 7.29 -7.44 0.47
CA ILE A 47 6.89 -8.29 -0.66
C ILE A 47 5.51 -7.89 -1.16
N THR A 48 4.52 -7.80 -0.28
CA THR A 48 3.16 -7.39 -0.67
C THR A 48 3.10 -5.96 -1.23
N ALA A 49 3.89 -5.03 -0.69
CA ALA A 49 3.98 -3.67 -1.22
C ALA A 49 4.64 -3.64 -2.61
N ILE A 50 5.67 -4.46 -2.84
CA ILE A 50 6.33 -4.59 -4.13
C ILE A 50 5.36 -5.17 -5.16
N GLU A 51 4.58 -6.19 -4.81
CA GLU A 51 3.53 -6.73 -5.69
C GLU A 51 2.50 -5.66 -6.08
N PHE A 52 2.08 -4.82 -5.13
CA PHE A 52 1.23 -3.66 -5.45
C PHE A 52 1.92 -2.66 -6.37
N LEU A 53 3.22 -2.48 -6.29
CA LEU A 53 3.95 -1.55 -7.16
C LEU A 53 4.15 -2.15 -8.57
N SER A 54 4.48 -3.43 -8.65
CA SER A 54 4.91 -4.11 -9.89
C SER A 54 3.77 -4.72 -10.70
N GLU A 55 2.73 -5.31 -10.07
CA GLU A 55 1.70 -6.10 -10.76
C GLU A 55 0.48 -5.24 -11.14
N PRO A 56 0.27 -4.83 -12.41
CA PRO A 56 -0.79 -3.88 -12.79
C PRO A 56 -2.23 -4.30 -12.44
N SER A 57 -2.44 -5.60 -12.20
CA SER A 57 -3.68 -6.21 -11.71
C SER A 57 -3.96 -5.94 -10.23
N THR A 58 -2.92 -5.64 -9.45
CA THR A 58 -3.04 -5.27 -8.05
C THR A 58 -3.37 -3.78 -7.96
N THR A 59 -4.65 -3.48 -7.77
CA THR A 59 -5.17 -2.10 -7.80
C THR A 59 -5.25 -1.47 -6.42
N SER A 60 -5.19 -2.27 -5.35
CA SER A 60 -5.27 -1.76 -3.99
C SER A 60 -4.35 -2.47 -3.01
N LEU A 61 -3.87 -1.72 -2.03
CA LEU A 61 -3.07 -2.17 -0.90
C LEU A 61 -3.66 -1.58 0.38
N PHE A 62 -3.77 -2.41 1.41
CA PHE A 62 -4.33 -2.04 2.71
C PHE A 62 -3.30 -2.35 3.79
N ALA A 63 -3.19 -1.46 4.78
CA ALA A 63 -2.36 -1.65 5.95
C ALA A 63 -3.17 -1.37 7.21
N SER A 64 -3.05 -2.24 8.20
CA SER A 64 -3.74 -2.09 9.49
C SER A 64 -2.92 -2.68 10.62
N VAL A 65 -3.07 -2.18 11.85
CA VAL A 65 -2.40 -2.76 13.03
C VAL A 65 -3.42 -3.49 13.87
N ASN A 66 -3.17 -4.77 14.13
CA ASN A 66 -3.89 -5.52 15.14
C ASN A 66 -3.31 -5.18 16.52
N ARG A 67 -4.02 -4.37 17.31
CA ARG A 67 -3.54 -3.93 18.63
C ARG A 67 -3.50 -5.04 19.69
N VAL A 68 -4.14 -6.18 19.44
CA VAL A 68 -4.13 -7.32 20.38
C VAL A 68 -2.85 -8.13 20.20
N SER A 69 -2.48 -8.46 18.96
CA SER A 69 -1.23 -9.17 18.66
C SER A 69 -0.03 -8.24 18.49
N ASN A 70 -0.26 -6.93 18.40
CA ASN A 70 0.75 -5.92 18.07
C ASN A 70 1.45 -6.19 16.72
N GLU A 71 0.67 -6.60 15.72
CA GLU A 71 1.17 -6.96 14.39
C GLU A 71 0.63 -6.03 13.32
N LEU A 72 1.50 -5.68 12.36
CA LEU A 72 1.08 -5.05 11.13
C LEU A 72 0.49 -6.12 10.20
N ILE A 73 -0.65 -5.80 9.59
CA ILE A 73 -1.31 -6.61 8.59
C ILE A 73 -1.31 -5.78 7.31
N VAL A 74 -0.67 -6.29 6.27
CA VAL A 74 -0.66 -5.70 4.92
C VAL A 74 -1.34 -6.67 3.96
N CYS A 75 -2.35 -6.19 3.23
CA CYS A 75 -3.13 -7.02 2.30
C CYS A 75 -3.29 -6.32 0.95
N LYS A 76 -3.34 -7.08 -0.14
CA LYS A 76 -3.59 -6.58 -1.49
C LYS A 76 -4.99 -6.93 -1.98
N ASN A 77 -5.59 -6.07 -2.80
CA ASN A 77 -6.91 -6.22 -3.45
C ASN A 77 -8.14 -6.33 -2.53
N LYS A 78 -7.97 -6.78 -1.29
CA LYS A 78 -9.03 -6.92 -0.30
C LYS A 78 -8.57 -6.34 1.04
N PRO A 79 -9.45 -5.58 1.73
CA PRO A 79 -9.13 -5.08 3.06
C PRO A 79 -9.02 -6.24 4.07
N PRO A 80 -8.26 -6.06 5.16
CA PRO A 80 -8.19 -7.03 6.23
C PRO A 80 -9.57 -7.23 6.88
N LEU A 81 -9.85 -8.44 7.34
CA LEU A 81 -11.11 -8.74 8.03
C LEU A 81 -11.22 -7.91 9.31
N PRO A 82 -12.43 -7.39 9.63
CA PRO A 82 -12.65 -6.69 10.87
C PRO A 82 -12.44 -7.64 12.04
N SER A 83 -11.40 -7.39 12.83
CA SER A 83 -11.11 -8.14 14.06
C SER A 83 -11.07 -7.17 15.25
N ALA A 84 -11.21 -7.70 16.47
CA ALA A 84 -11.32 -6.89 17.68
C ALA A 84 -10.14 -5.90 17.88
N GLY A 85 -8.97 -6.20 17.33
CA GLY A 85 -7.77 -5.38 17.43
C GLY A 85 -7.58 -4.36 16.30
N VAL A 86 -8.33 -4.44 15.20
CA VAL A 86 -8.14 -3.55 14.05
C VAL A 86 -9.17 -2.42 14.08
N LYS A 87 -8.68 -1.19 14.24
CA LYS A 87 -9.53 0.03 14.29
C LYS A 87 -9.43 0.88 13.03
N ASP A 88 -8.20 1.13 12.60
CA ASP A 88 -7.90 2.04 11.48
C ASP A 88 -7.21 1.24 10.37
N VAL A 89 -7.57 1.56 9.12
CA VAL A 89 -6.98 0.96 7.92
C VAL A 89 -6.48 2.08 7.03
N ALA A 90 -5.20 2.03 6.67
CA ALA A 90 -4.65 2.80 5.57
C ALA A 90 -4.93 2.06 4.27
N PHE A 91 -5.33 2.79 3.23
CA PHE A 91 -5.52 2.26 1.89
C PHE A 91 -4.65 3.02 0.90
N PHE A 92 -4.25 2.31 -0.15
CA PHE A 92 -3.59 2.82 -1.33
C PHE A 92 -4.31 2.21 -2.53
N VAL A 93 -4.74 3.03 -3.46
CA VAL A 93 -5.52 2.63 -4.64
C VAL A 93 -4.92 3.26 -5.87
N ARG A 94 -4.89 2.51 -6.96
CA ARG A 94 -4.51 2.96 -8.30
C ARG A 94 -5.51 2.44 -9.33
N TYR A 95 -5.48 3.04 -10.52
CA TYR A 95 -6.23 2.52 -11.66
C TYR A 95 -5.62 1.23 -12.20
N GLU A 96 -6.46 0.31 -12.66
CA GLU A 96 -6.04 -0.94 -13.28
C GLU A 96 -5.22 -0.69 -14.54
N GLY A 97 -4.14 -1.44 -14.72
CA GLY A 97 -3.25 -1.30 -15.88
C GLY A 97 -2.27 -0.12 -15.80
N CYS A 98 -2.28 0.67 -14.72
CA CYS A 98 -1.35 1.78 -14.56
C CYS A 98 0.00 1.32 -13.98
N SER A 99 1.11 1.63 -14.68
CA SER A 99 2.45 1.34 -14.21
C SER A 99 2.91 2.39 -13.19
N ILE A 100 3.41 1.93 -12.03
CA ILE A 100 3.97 2.83 -11.01
C ILE A 100 5.47 2.94 -11.22
N THR A 101 5.96 4.18 -11.21
CA THR A 101 7.35 4.57 -11.24
C THR A 101 7.62 5.56 -10.09
N LEU A 102 8.87 5.70 -9.69
CA LEU A 102 9.24 6.60 -8.58
C LEU A 102 8.77 8.05 -8.81
N SER A 103 8.76 8.50 -10.06
CA SER A 103 8.34 9.86 -10.43
C SER A 103 6.81 10.04 -10.49
N ASN A 104 6.04 8.96 -10.70
CA ASN A 104 4.59 9.05 -10.88
C ASN A 104 3.78 8.59 -9.66
N ILE A 105 4.41 7.92 -8.69
CA ILE A 105 3.73 7.25 -7.57
C ILE A 105 2.80 8.21 -6.82
N SER A 106 3.18 9.48 -6.63
CA SER A 106 2.37 10.49 -5.95
C SER A 106 1.18 10.99 -6.76
N ALA A 107 1.22 10.90 -8.08
CA ALA A 107 0.13 11.31 -8.96
C ALA A 107 -0.86 10.16 -9.24
N VAL A 108 -0.36 8.92 -9.29
CA VAL A 108 -1.15 7.75 -9.65
C VAL A 108 -1.80 7.08 -8.44
N VAL A 109 -1.13 7.08 -7.29
CA VAL A 109 -1.61 6.39 -6.09
C VAL A 109 -2.42 7.35 -5.22
N GLN A 110 -3.70 7.05 -5.09
CA GLN A 110 -4.57 7.68 -4.09
C GLN A 110 -4.40 6.93 -2.77
N PHE A 111 -4.27 7.65 -1.66
CA PHE A 111 -4.11 7.04 -0.35
C PHE A 111 -4.89 7.79 0.71
N GLY A 112 -5.21 7.10 1.79
CA GLY A 112 -5.92 7.67 2.92
C GLY A 112 -6.11 6.66 4.03
N THR A 113 -6.92 7.04 5.02
CA THR A 113 -7.23 6.19 6.17
C THR A 113 -8.72 6.22 6.47
N PHE A 114 -9.29 5.08 6.87
CA PHE A 114 -10.66 5.00 7.39
C PHE A 114 -10.73 4.12 8.63
N ALA A 115 -11.74 4.35 9.46
CA ALA A 115 -12.01 3.55 10.65
C ALA A 115 -12.97 2.40 10.32
N ILE A 116 -12.57 1.15 10.57
CA ILE A 116 -13.37 -0.07 10.30
C ILE A 116 -14.71 -0.07 11.05
N LYS A 117 -14.77 0.54 12.24
CA LYS A 117 -16.03 0.61 13.00
C LYS A 117 -17.08 1.51 12.35
N GLN A 118 -16.70 2.25 11.30
CA GLN A 118 -17.55 3.19 10.59
C GLN A 118 -17.63 2.87 9.09
N THR A 119 -17.37 1.64 8.64
CA THR A 119 -17.30 1.34 7.19
C THR A 119 -18.56 1.77 6.43
N ALA A 120 -19.75 1.57 7.01
CA ALA A 120 -21.00 2.09 6.42
C ALA A 120 -21.03 3.63 6.38
N ALA A 121 -20.74 4.29 7.51
CA ALA A 121 -20.73 5.76 7.61
C ALA A 121 -19.59 6.44 6.81
N SER A 122 -18.48 5.74 6.56
CA SER A 122 -17.35 6.23 5.78
C SER A 122 -17.66 6.20 4.29
N VAL A 123 -18.36 5.17 3.81
CA VAL A 123 -18.91 5.14 2.43
C VAL A 123 -19.90 6.30 2.25
N PHE A 124 -20.83 6.52 3.19
CA PHE A 124 -21.76 7.65 3.12
C PHE A 124 -21.05 9.01 3.10
N LYS A 125 -20.01 9.23 3.92
CA LYS A 125 -19.22 10.46 3.89
C LYS A 125 -18.42 10.67 2.60
N ILE A 126 -17.91 9.59 2.00
CA ILE A 126 -17.22 9.68 0.71
C ILE A 126 -18.24 10.00 -0.40
N MET A 127 -19.43 9.39 -0.35
CA MET A 127 -20.51 9.71 -1.29
C MET A 127 -20.98 11.16 -1.15
N GLU A 128 -21.21 11.67 0.06
CA GLU A 128 -21.58 13.07 0.27
C GLU A 128 -20.47 14.03 -0.18
N LYS A 129 -19.20 13.73 0.08
CA LYS A 129 -18.11 14.66 -0.25
C LYS A 129 -17.75 14.70 -1.74
N VAL A 130 -17.99 13.62 -2.47
CA VAL A 130 -17.66 13.49 -3.91
C VAL A 130 -18.85 13.84 -4.81
N PHE A 131 -20.09 13.56 -4.39
CA PHE A 131 -21.28 13.76 -5.24
C PHE A 131 -22.08 15.05 -4.96
N TYR A 132 -21.82 15.79 -3.89
CA TYR A 132 -22.63 16.98 -3.55
C TYR A 132 -22.26 18.32 -4.22
N PRO A 133 -21.16 18.53 -4.99
CA PRO A 133 -20.93 19.85 -5.58
C PRO A 133 -21.63 20.06 -6.95
N HIS A 134 -22.60 19.23 -7.35
CA HIS A 134 -23.28 19.35 -8.67
C HIS A 134 -24.80 19.52 -8.62
N ILE A 135 -25.35 19.84 -7.45
CA ILE A 135 -26.74 20.28 -7.34
C ILE A 135 -26.74 21.54 -6.49
N PHE A 136 -26.41 22.68 -7.09
CA PHE A 136 -26.95 24.04 -6.85
C PHE A 136 -26.17 25.05 -7.70
#